data_AF-A0A382Z5Z1-F1
#
_entry.id   AF-A0A382Z5Z1-F1
#
_cell.length_a   1.000
_cell.length_b   1.000
_cell.length_c   1.000
_cell.angle_alpha   90.00
_cell.angle_beta   90.00
_cell.angle_gamma   90.00
#
_symmetry.space_group_name_H-M   'P 1'
#
loop_
_entity.id
_entity.type
_entity.pdbx_description
1 polymer ?
#
loop_
_entity_poly.entity_id
_entity_poly.type
_entity_poly.pdbx_seq_one_letter_code
_entity_poly.pdbx_strand_id
1 'polypeptide(L)'
;MVVFGDLSFDFRVYREAVALREVGHTVTIVASDRSTDGSQVLPEEWEEFDVRLITVDPTTSLRISYPFFWLRAGRLLRRVPADVFHAHDLDSLWPAAVAAKRWRVPLV
;
A
#
# COMPACT_ATOMS: atom_id res chain seq x y z
N MET A 1 4.81 -1.42 2.79
CA MET A 1 4.24 -0.06 2.80
C MET A 1 2.78 -0.13 2.38
N VAL A 2 1.93 0.72 2.94
CA VAL A 2 0.49 0.80 2.60
C VAL A 2 0.17 2.22 2.14
N VAL A 3 -0.52 2.34 1.01
CA VAL A 3 -0.78 3.63 0.36
C VAL A 3 -2.23 3.67 -0.13
N PHE A 4 -2.93 4.76 0.13
CA PHE A 4 -4.22 5.05 -0.52
C PHE A 4 -4.02 6.23 -1.47
N GLY A 5 -3.92 5.96 -2.76
CA GLY A 5 -3.55 6.94 -3.76
C GLY A 5 -3.23 6.28 -5.10
N ASP A 6 -2.90 7.11 -6.09
CA ASP A 6 -2.41 6.64 -7.38
C ASP A 6 -0.89 6.47 -7.31
N LEU A 7 -0.43 5.22 -7.27
CA LEU A 7 0.99 4.89 -7.08
C LEU A 7 1.85 5.37 -8.26
N SER A 8 1.30 5.45 -9.47
CA SER A 8 2.05 5.87 -10.67
C SER A 8 2.53 7.32 -10.57
N PHE A 9 1.88 8.16 -9.77
CA PHE A 9 2.23 9.57 -9.58
C PHE A 9 2.84 9.86 -8.20
N ASP A 10 3.00 8.85 -7.35
CA ASP A 10 3.51 9.04 -5.99
C ASP A 10 5.03 8.88 -5.91
N PHE A 11 5.73 9.96 -6.26
CA PHE A 11 7.19 10.02 -6.18
C PHE A 11 7.72 9.92 -4.75
N ARG A 12 6.92 10.25 -3.73
CA ARG A 12 7.33 10.16 -2.32
C ARG A 12 7.45 8.70 -1.92
N VAL A 13 6.43 7.90 -2.23
CA VAL A 13 6.45 6.44 -2.01
C VAL A 13 7.61 5.81 -2.79
N TYR A 14 7.77 6.18 -4.06
CA TYR A 14 8.83 5.63 -4.90
C TYR A 14 10.22 5.85 -4.30
N ARG A 15 10.56 7.10 -3.95
CA ARG A 15 11.86 7.44 -3.36
C ARG A 15 12.14 6.66 -2.08
N GLU A 16 11.13 6.51 -1.24
CA GLU A 16 11.27 5.77 0.00
C GLU A 16 11.48 4.27 -0.24
N ALA A 17 10.67 3.67 -1.13
CA ALA A 17 10.80 2.26 -1.48
C ALA A 17 12.19 1.95 -2.08
N VAL A 18 12.68 2.82 -2.97
CA VAL A 18 14.03 2.72 -3.54
C VAL A 18 15.10 2.82 -2.46
N ALA A 19 15.04 3.82 -1.58
CA ALA A 19 16.02 4.01 -0.52
C ALA A 19 16.08 2.81 0.44
N LEU A 20 14.92 2.25 0.82
CA LEU A 20 14.86 1.04 1.65
C LEU A 20 15.50 -0.16 0.96
N ARG A 21 15.20 -0.34 -0.33
CA ARG A 21 15.77 -1.44 -1.12
C ARG A 21 17.28 -1.29 -1.31
N GLU A 22 17.79 -0.09 -1.54
CA GLU A 22 19.24 0.17 -1.68
C GLU A 22 20.03 -0.24 -0.44
N VAL A 23 19.42 -0.18 0.74
CA VAL A 23 20.00 -0.64 2.01
C VAL A 23 19.78 -2.15 2.24
N GLY A 24 19.12 -2.83 1.32
CA GLY A 24 18.93 -4.29 1.30
C GLY A 24 17.60 -4.77 1.88
N HIS A 25 16.61 -3.88 2.09
CA HIS A 25 15.30 -4.30 2.56
C HIS A 25 14.40 -4.80 1.41
N THR A 26 13.64 -5.86 1.68
CA THR A 26 12.57 -6.31 0.79
C THR A 26 11.32 -5.47 1.04
N VAL A 27 10.82 -4.80 -0.01
CA VAL A 27 9.66 -3.92 0.11
C VAL A 27 8.46 -4.51 -0.64
N THR A 28 7.40 -4.79 0.11
CA THR A 28 6.06 -5.07 -0.45
C THR A 28 5.18 -3.84 -0.31
N ILE A 29 4.50 -3.44 -1.38
CA ILE A 29 3.66 -2.24 -1.44
C ILE A 29 2.22 -2.66 -1.68
N VAL A 30 1.32 -2.19 -0.83
CA VAL A 30 -0.12 -2.41 -0.99
C VAL A 30 -0.76 -1.06 -1.25
N ALA A 31 -1.23 -0.85 -2.48
CA ALA A 31 -1.78 0.43 -2.93
C ALA A 31 -3.20 0.29 -3.47
N SER A 32 -3.95 1.39 -3.52
CA SER A 32 -5.19 1.42 -4.26
C SER A 32 -4.92 1.55 -5.75
N ASP A 33 -5.62 0.77 -6.56
CA ASP A 33 -5.72 1.04 -7.98
C ASP A 33 -6.91 1.97 -8.22
N ARG A 34 -6.62 3.11 -8.82
CA ARG A 34 -7.55 4.23 -9.06
C ARG A 34 -8.17 4.19 -10.47
N SER A 35 -7.78 3.23 -11.30
CA SER A 35 -8.36 3.02 -12.63
C SER A 35 -9.79 2.47 -12.51
N THR A 36 -10.63 2.86 -13.46
CA THR A 36 -12.06 2.48 -13.47
C THR A 36 -12.27 0.98 -13.71
N ASP A 37 -11.32 0.31 -14.37
CA ASP A 37 -11.39 -1.09 -14.78
C ASP A 37 -10.38 -2.00 -14.04
N GLY A 38 -9.61 -1.46 -13.10
CA GLY A 38 -8.59 -2.22 -12.38
C GLY A 38 -7.37 -2.57 -13.24
N SER A 39 -7.14 -1.80 -14.32
CA SER A 39 -6.06 -2.02 -15.29
C SER A 39 -4.90 -1.04 -15.10
N GLN A 40 -4.72 -0.46 -13.91
CA GLN A 40 -3.62 0.47 -13.68
C GLN A 40 -2.29 -0.19 -14.04
N VAL A 41 -1.65 0.35 -15.08
CA VAL A 41 -0.30 -0.01 -15.49
C VAL A 41 0.65 0.88 -14.71
N LEU A 42 1.47 0.24 -13.87
CA LEU A 42 2.55 0.93 -13.19
C LEU A 42 3.73 1.09 -14.17
N PRO A 43 4.50 2.20 -14.07
CA PRO A 43 5.77 2.32 -14.78
C PRO A 43 6.70 1.13 -14.52
N GLU A 44 7.57 0.79 -15.49
CA GLU A 44 8.53 -0.33 -15.40
C GLU A 44 9.38 -0.29 -14.13
N GLU A 45 9.67 0.91 -13.62
CA GLU A 45 10.40 1.16 -12.38
C GLU A 45 9.78 0.48 -11.14
N TRP A 46 8.48 0.19 -11.17
CA TRP A 46 7.76 -0.47 -10.08
C TRP A 46 7.82 -2.00 -10.15
N GLU A 47 8.26 -2.59 -11.27
CA GLU A 47 8.42 -4.05 -11.41
C GLU A 47 9.47 -4.61 -10.44
N GLU A 48 10.37 -3.74 -9.94
CA GLU A 48 11.40 -4.07 -8.97
C GLU A 48 10.84 -4.33 -7.55
N PHE A 49 9.54 -4.07 -7.31
CA PHE A 49 8.87 -4.22 -6.03
C PHE A 49 7.68 -5.21 -6.08
N ASP A 50 7.37 -5.87 -4.96
CA ASP A 50 6.11 -6.65 -4.84
C ASP A 50 4.95 -5.68 -4.62
N VAL A 51 4.36 -5.19 -5.70
CA VAL A 51 3.21 -4.29 -5.66
C VAL A 51 1.89 -5.07 -5.77
N ARG A 52 1.00 -4.82 -4.81
CA ARG A 52 -0.33 -5.43 -4.75
C ARG A 52 -1.39 -4.36 -4.75
N LEU A 53 -2.08 -4.28 -5.87
CA LEU A 53 -3.10 -3.29 -6.12
C LEU A 53 -4.48 -3.76 -5.66
N ILE A 54 -5.24 -2.84 -5.06
CA ILE A 54 -6.63 -3.03 -4.66
C ILE A 54 -7.47 -2.05 -5.47
N THR A 55 -8.25 -2.54 -6.42
CA THR A 55 -9.14 -1.69 -7.23
C THR A 55 -10.14 -0.95 -6.35
N VAL A 56 -10.11 0.38 -6.43
CA VAL A 56 -10.99 1.30 -5.72
C VAL A 56 -11.58 2.24 -6.77
N ASP A 57 -12.90 2.14 -6.97
CA ASP A 57 -13.62 2.98 -7.93
C ASP A 57 -13.39 4.48 -7.63
N PRO A 58 -12.84 5.24 -8.59
CA PRO A 58 -12.55 6.64 -8.40
C PRO A 58 -13.76 7.55 -8.26
N THR A 59 -14.93 7.11 -8.74
CA THR A 59 -16.19 7.84 -8.70
C THR A 59 -16.93 7.67 -7.37
N THR A 60 -16.56 6.66 -6.59
CA THR A 60 -17.18 6.38 -5.30
C THR A 60 -16.70 7.37 -4.23
N SER A 61 -17.64 7.81 -3.38
CA SER A 61 -17.35 8.71 -2.24
C SER A 61 -16.25 8.14 -1.34
N LEU A 62 -15.31 8.99 -0.91
CA LEU A 62 -14.23 8.62 0.02
C LEU A 62 -14.74 7.99 1.32
N ARG A 63 -15.94 8.38 1.78
CA ARG A 63 -16.58 7.80 2.97
C ARG A 63 -16.86 6.30 2.83
N ILE A 64 -16.96 5.81 1.59
CA ILE A 64 -17.15 4.40 1.23
C ILE A 64 -15.82 3.79 0.81
N SER A 65 -15.03 4.50 0.00
CA SER A 65 -13.76 4.01 -0.54
C SER A 65 -12.73 3.74 0.56
N TYR A 66 -12.64 4.58 1.60
CA TYR A 66 -11.72 4.36 2.72
C TYR A 66 -12.00 3.07 3.49
N PRO A 67 -13.20 2.84 4.07
CA PRO A 67 -13.47 1.60 4.79
C PRO A 67 -13.38 0.37 3.87
N PHE A 68 -13.76 0.50 2.60
CA PHE A 68 -13.58 -0.57 1.62
C PHE A 68 -12.09 -0.95 1.47
N PHE A 69 -11.24 0.04 1.23
CA PHE A 69 -9.79 -0.15 1.11
C PHE A 69 -9.20 -0.72 2.40
N TRP A 70 -9.54 -0.15 3.56
CA TRP A 70 -9.05 -0.63 4.86
C TRP A 70 -9.34 -2.10 5.10
N LEU A 71 -10.56 -2.55 4.79
CA LEU A 71 -10.94 -3.95 4.95
C LEU A 71 -10.17 -4.88 4.01
N ARG A 72 -9.96 -4.46 2.77
CA ARG A 72 -9.22 -5.23 1.75
C ARG A 72 -7.72 -5.28 2.07
N ALA A 73 -7.10 -4.12 2.27
CA ALA A 73 -5.70 -3.97 2.63
C ALA A 73 -5.40 -4.70 3.95
N GLY A 74 -6.22 -4.50 4.98
CA GLY A 74 -6.04 -5.18 6.27
C GLY A 74 -6.21 -6.71 6.19
N ARG A 75 -7.02 -7.24 5.27
CA ARG A 75 -7.08 -8.70 5.02
C ARG A 75 -5.81 -9.20 4.33
N LEU A 76 -5.31 -8.44 3.36
CA LEU A 76 -4.10 -8.79 2.61
C LEU A 76 -2.85 -8.74 3.51
N LEU A 77 -2.65 -7.64 4.23
CA LEU A 77 -1.49 -7.41 5.10
C LEU A 77 -1.39 -8.41 6.26
N ARG A 78 -2.52 -8.91 6.76
CA ARG A 78 -2.52 -9.98 7.78
C ARG A 78 -1.97 -11.32 7.29
N ARG A 79 -1.81 -11.49 5.97
CA ARG A 79 -1.25 -12.68 5.33
C ARG A 79 0.17 -12.47 4.81
N VAL A 80 0.67 -11.23 4.85
CA VAL A 80 2.03 -10.88 4.45
C VAL A 80 2.88 -10.79 5.71
N PRO A 81 3.83 -11.71 5.95
CA PRO A 81 4.80 -11.54 7.01
C PRO A 81 5.72 -10.38 6.66
N ALA A 82 5.93 -9.47 7.62
CA ALA A 82 6.85 -8.34 7.47
C ALA A 82 7.42 -7.97 8.85
N ASP A 83 8.66 -7.50 8.86
CA ASP A 83 9.36 -7.07 10.07
C ASP A 83 8.94 -5.66 10.52
N VAL A 84 8.38 -4.86 9.61
CA VAL A 84 7.86 -3.51 9.84
C VAL A 84 6.68 -3.26 8.90
N PHE A 85 5.62 -2.62 9.39
CA PHE A 85 4.58 -2.06 8.54
C PHE A 85 4.70 -0.55 8.49
N HIS A 86 4.76 0.02 7.29
CA HIS A 86 4.80 1.46 7.06
C HIS A 86 3.45 1.92 6.51
N ALA A 87 2.81 2.91 7.13
CA ALA A 87 1.66 3.65 6.63
C ALA A 87 2.12 4.98 6.00
N HIS A 88 1.93 5.15 4.69
CA HIS A 88 2.48 6.32 4.00
C HIS A 88 1.81 7.63 4.44
N ASP A 89 0.48 7.58 4.59
CA ASP A 89 -0.35 8.69 5.06
C ASP A 89 -1.38 8.22 6.10
N LEU A 90 -2.03 9.17 6.78
CA LEU A 90 -2.99 8.89 7.86
C LEU A 90 -4.16 8.00 7.41
N ASP A 91 -4.56 8.10 6.15
CA ASP A 91 -5.63 7.30 5.57
C ASP A 91 -5.23 5.85 5.27
N SER A 92 -3.94 5.52 5.32
CA SER A 92 -3.40 4.16 5.25
C SER A 92 -3.06 3.58 6.63
N LEU A 93 -3.14 4.39 7.69
CA LEU A 93 -2.72 4.03 9.04
C LEU A 93 -3.49 2.85 9.61
N TRP A 94 -4.81 2.84 9.44
CA TRP A 94 -5.66 1.81 10.03
C TRP A 94 -5.31 0.38 9.59
N PRO A 95 -5.24 0.06 8.27
CA PRO A 95 -4.85 -1.28 7.84
C PRO A 95 -3.42 -1.66 8.24
N ALA A 96 -2.48 -0.71 8.23
CA ALA A 96 -1.10 -0.95 8.66
C ALA A 96 -1.01 -1.26 10.17
N ALA A 97 -1.71 -0.49 11.02
CA ALA A 97 -1.74 -0.68 12.45
C ALA A 97 -2.34 -2.03 12.86
N VAL A 98 -3.41 -2.44 12.17
CA VAL A 98 -4.04 -3.77 12.39
C VAL A 98 -3.05 -4.89 12.05
N ALA A 99 -2.29 -4.75 10.96
CA ALA A 99 -1.30 -5.74 10.55
C ALA A 99 -0.09 -5.77 11.50
N ALA A 100 0.47 -4.61 11.85
CA ALA A 100 1.57 -4.47 12.80
C ALA A 100 1.23 -5.13 14.14
N LYS A 101 0.02 -4.87 14.68
CA LYS A 101 -0.46 -5.50 15.91
C LYS A 101 -0.59 -7.03 15.78
N ARG A 102 -1.04 -7.52 14.62
CA ARG A 102 -1.20 -8.97 14.36
C ARG A 102 0.13 -9.71 14.32
N TRP A 103 1.16 -9.08 13.75
CA TRP A 103 2.50 -9.63 13.62
C TRP A 103 3.43 -9.27 14.79
N ARG A 104 2.99 -8.36 15.67
CA ARG A 104 3.76 -7.83 16.82
C ARG A 104 5.07 -7.16 16.39
N VAL A 105 4.97 -6.38 15.32
CA VAL A 105 6.10 -5.64 14.76
C VAL A 105 5.83 -4.14 14.80
N PRO A 106 6.87 -3.30 14.66
CA PRO A 106 6.71 -1.85 14.62
C PRO A 106 5.80 -1.39 13.48
N LEU A 107 5.09 -0.29 13.76
CA LEU A 107 4.41 0.53 12.77
C LEU A 107 5.21 1.81 12.58
N VAL A 108 5.46 2.17 11.32
CA VAL A 108 6.07 3.44 10.90
C VAL A 108 5.01 4.27 10.19
#